data_AF-A0A6N6WP25-F1
#
_entry.id   AF-A0A6N6WP25-F1
#
_cell.length_a   1.000
_cell.length_b   1.000
_cell.length_c   1.000
_cell.angle_alpha   90.00
_cell.angle_beta   90.00
_cell.angle_gamma   90.00
#
_symmetry.space_group_name_H-M   'P 1'
#
loop_
_entity.id
_entity.type
_entity.pdbx_description
1 polymer ?
#
loop_
_entity_poly.entity_id
_entity_poly.type
_entity_poly.pdbx_seq_one_letter_code
_entity_poly.pdbx_strand_id
1 'polypeptide(L)'
;MPNKKTVVRTNSTPGSIKVVELRVLTFQELWDNFPSGNPYNDPTGEYKNQCAIRMSVTFHRIGSEMKSFSQKLVKPMPGKPTLGRILLDGKPTATRAYELAEWLRLRPFAGLPNAEDITGGDWESKVKGRTGIIFFYGYWRQEGDSQDNLSGGHIDLWNGTRLTISGPIDSIATLGRRFGLNSLASGFPFGFSDLRQSKQILFWAMK
;
A
#
# COMPACT_ATOMS: atom_id res chain seq x y z
N MET A 1 10.45 -0.51 -11.65
CA MET A 1 9.77 -1.10 -12.82
C MET A 1 10.36 -2.50 -13.03
N PRO A 2 9.57 -3.58 -12.98
CA PRO A 2 10.04 -4.96 -13.14
C PRO A 2 10.47 -5.30 -14.58
N ASN A 3 10.05 -4.49 -15.55
CA ASN A 3 10.43 -4.61 -16.96
C ASN A 3 11.70 -3.80 -17.24
N LYS A 4 12.66 -4.41 -17.94
CA LYS A 4 13.89 -3.73 -18.40
C LYS A 4 13.54 -2.71 -19.49
N LYS A 5 14.37 -1.66 -19.60
CA LYS A 5 14.21 -0.65 -20.67
C LYS A 5 14.41 -1.31 -22.04
N THR A 6 13.38 -1.28 -22.88
CA THR A 6 13.49 -1.70 -24.27
C THR A 6 13.85 -0.50 -25.14
N VAL A 7 14.98 -0.57 -25.84
CA VAL A 7 15.36 0.43 -26.84
C VAL A 7 14.78 0.01 -28.19
N VAL A 8 13.91 0.86 -28.74
CA VAL A 8 13.37 0.72 -30.10
C VAL A 8 14.24 1.56 -31.03
N ARG A 9 14.74 0.95 -32.12
CA ARG A 9 15.51 1.64 -33.17
C ARG A 9 14.68 1.69 -34.44
N THR A 10 14.72 2.82 -35.14
CA THR A 10 14.07 2.99 -36.44
C THR A 10 14.86 2.28 -37.53
N ASN A 11 14.19 1.93 -38.63
CA ASN A 11 14.78 1.39 -39.86
C ASN A 11 14.08 2.00 -41.08
N SER A 12 14.58 1.68 -42.28
CA SER A 12 14.05 2.20 -43.55
C SER A 12 12.82 1.44 -44.07
N THR A 13 12.37 0.38 -43.40
CA THR A 13 11.21 -0.42 -43.83
C THR A 13 9.92 0.26 -43.38
N PRO A 14 9.08 0.77 -44.30
CA PRO A 14 7.82 1.41 -43.95
C PRO A 14 6.90 0.43 -43.24
N GLY A 15 6.23 0.89 -42.18
CA GLY A 15 5.30 0.07 -41.39
C GLY A 15 5.97 -1.03 -40.55
N SER A 16 7.29 -0.97 -40.31
CA SER A 16 7.96 -1.95 -39.46
C SER A 16 7.46 -1.89 -38.01
N ILE A 17 7.23 -3.06 -37.43
CA ILE A 17 6.72 -3.24 -36.06
C ILE A 17 7.80 -3.93 -35.22
N LYS A 18 8.05 -3.42 -34.02
CA LYS A 18 8.81 -4.12 -32.99
C LYS A 18 7.86 -4.52 -31.87
N VAL A 19 7.66 -5.83 -31.71
CA VAL A 19 6.92 -6.39 -30.56
C VAL A 19 7.76 -6.20 -29.30
N VAL A 20 7.14 -5.71 -28.23
CA VAL A 20 7.75 -5.57 -26.91
C VAL A 20 6.89 -6.33 -25.91
N GLU A 21 7.44 -7.42 -25.39
CA GLU A 21 6.80 -8.20 -24.34
C GLU A 21 7.10 -7.57 -22.97
N LEU A 22 6.06 -7.42 -22.16
CA LEU A 22 6.17 -6.88 -20.80
C LEU A 22 5.67 -7.93 -19.81
N ARG A 23 6.45 -8.16 -18.74
CA ARG A 23 5.97 -8.86 -17.55
C ARG A 23 4.86 -8.02 -16.91
N VAL A 24 3.69 -8.63 -16.79
CA VAL A 24 2.54 -8.10 -16.06
C VAL A 24 2.58 -8.73 -14.67
N LEU A 25 2.57 -7.91 -13.63
CA LEU A 25 2.58 -8.40 -12.26
C LEU A 25 1.20 -8.91 -11.86
N THR A 26 1.20 -10.06 -11.18
CA THR A 26 0.01 -10.70 -10.61
C THR A 26 -0.12 -10.41 -9.12
N PHE A 27 -1.32 -10.61 -8.58
CA PHE A 27 -1.53 -10.59 -7.14
C PHE A 27 -0.73 -11.67 -6.42
N GLN A 28 -0.70 -12.88 -6.97
CA GLN A 28 -0.01 -14.02 -6.36
C GLN A 28 1.48 -13.72 -6.16
N GLU A 29 2.14 -13.11 -7.16
CA GLU A 29 3.55 -12.69 -7.03
C GLU A 29 3.76 -11.68 -5.90
N LEU A 30 2.83 -10.74 -5.68
CA LEU A 30 2.90 -9.81 -4.56
C LEU A 30 2.71 -10.56 -3.23
N TRP A 31 1.71 -11.43 -3.15
CA TRP A 31 1.37 -12.19 -1.95
C TRP A 31 2.53 -13.08 -1.49
N ASP A 32 3.12 -13.84 -2.40
CA ASP A 32 4.23 -14.77 -2.11
C ASP A 32 5.52 -14.05 -1.71
N ASN A 33 5.69 -12.79 -2.14
CA ASN A 33 6.86 -11.99 -1.83
C ASN A 33 6.66 -11.04 -0.63
N PHE A 34 5.47 -11.03 -0.02
CA PHE A 34 5.20 -10.15 1.12
C PHE A 34 6.05 -10.57 2.33
N PRO A 35 6.82 -9.65 2.95
CA PRO A 35 7.69 -10.00 4.06
C PRO A 35 6.91 -10.32 5.34
N SER A 36 7.29 -11.41 6.01
CA SER A 36 6.91 -11.64 7.40
C SER A 36 7.63 -10.64 8.32
N GLY A 37 6.93 -10.10 9.32
CA GLY A 37 7.53 -9.22 10.33
C GLY A 37 7.88 -7.82 9.82
N ASN A 38 8.82 -7.14 10.49
CA ASN A 38 9.28 -5.80 10.13
C ASN A 38 10.59 -5.89 9.35
N PRO A 39 10.61 -5.54 8.05
CA PRO A 39 11.81 -5.68 7.24
C PRO A 39 12.84 -4.57 7.47
N TYR A 40 12.46 -3.44 8.08
CA TYR A 40 13.39 -2.37 8.43
C TYR A 40 13.66 -2.42 9.93
N ASN A 41 14.92 -2.68 10.31
CA ASN A 41 15.33 -2.51 11.70
C ASN A 41 15.55 -1.02 11.94
N ASP A 42 14.53 -0.37 12.48
CA ASP A 42 14.52 1.08 12.61
C ASP A 42 15.36 1.55 13.80
N PRO A 43 16.51 2.22 13.57
CA PRO A 43 17.38 2.67 14.64
C PRO A 43 16.82 3.86 15.42
N THR A 44 15.85 4.60 14.86
CA THR A 44 15.30 5.81 15.50
C THR A 44 14.00 5.54 16.27
N GLY A 45 13.32 4.45 15.96
CA GLY A 45 11.99 4.13 16.49
C GLY A 45 10.87 5.00 15.89
N GLU A 46 11.14 5.79 14.86
CA GLU A 46 10.17 6.63 14.13
C GLU A 46 9.18 5.78 13.28
N TYR A 47 9.63 4.65 12.76
CA TYR A 47 8.92 3.77 11.84
C TYR A 47 8.36 2.52 12.55
N LYS A 48 7.60 2.74 13.61
CA LYS A 48 6.88 1.66 14.33
C LYS A 48 5.86 0.95 13.42
N ASN A 49 5.17 1.71 12.58
CA ASN A 49 4.23 1.19 11.58
C ASN A 49 4.92 1.04 10.22
N GLN A 50 5.22 -0.21 9.84
CA GLN A 50 5.99 -0.51 8.64
C GLN A 50 5.15 -1.01 7.44
N CYS A 51 3.84 -0.74 7.40
CA CYS A 51 2.98 -1.22 6.31
C CYS A 51 3.47 -0.79 4.91
N ALA A 52 3.79 0.49 4.74
CA ALA A 52 4.35 1.01 3.48
C ALA A 52 5.76 0.46 3.17
N ILE A 53 6.56 0.19 4.20
CA ILE A 53 7.90 -0.41 4.05
C ILE A 53 7.76 -1.87 3.60
N ARG A 54 6.86 -2.65 4.20
CA ARG A 54 6.57 -4.05 3.79
C ARG A 54 6.11 -4.12 2.34
N MET A 55 5.20 -3.24 1.94
CA MET A 55 4.77 -3.13 0.54
C MET A 55 5.95 -2.75 -0.38
N SER A 56 6.78 -1.80 0.03
CA SER A 56 7.98 -1.40 -0.74
C SER A 56 8.96 -2.56 -0.93
N VAL A 57 9.23 -3.32 0.14
CA VAL A 57 10.09 -4.52 0.09
C VAL A 57 9.48 -5.60 -0.80
N THR A 58 8.16 -5.78 -0.75
CA THR A 58 7.44 -6.67 -1.68
C THR A 58 7.73 -6.26 -3.13
N PHE A 59 7.58 -4.98 -3.46
CA PHE A 59 7.89 -4.43 -4.78
C PHE A 59 9.36 -4.61 -5.16
N HIS A 60 10.29 -4.46 -4.21
CA HIS A 60 11.72 -4.67 -4.48
C HIS A 60 12.03 -6.13 -4.83
N ARG A 61 11.41 -7.09 -4.13
CA ARG A 61 11.59 -8.54 -4.35
C ARG A 61 11.10 -8.97 -5.73
N ILE A 62 10.03 -8.37 -6.23
CA ILE A 62 9.51 -8.62 -7.58
C ILE A 62 10.19 -7.76 -8.68
N GLY A 63 11.30 -7.09 -8.36
CA GLY A 63 12.13 -6.37 -9.33
C GLY A 63 11.74 -4.91 -9.57
N SER A 64 10.82 -4.33 -8.80
CA SER A 64 10.54 -2.90 -8.88
C SER A 64 11.39 -2.11 -7.88
N GLU A 65 12.39 -1.39 -8.39
CA GLU A 65 13.26 -0.53 -7.57
C GLU A 65 12.60 0.78 -7.08
N MET A 66 11.31 1.01 -7.41
CA MET A 66 10.58 2.22 -7.00
C MET A 66 11.28 3.57 -7.30
N LYS A 67 12.13 3.64 -8.34
CA LYS A 67 12.88 4.86 -8.74
C LYS A 67 12.02 6.12 -8.89
N SER A 68 10.76 5.98 -9.32
CA SER A 68 9.81 7.09 -9.48
C SER A 68 9.18 7.56 -8.17
N PHE A 69 9.32 6.82 -7.06
CA PHE A 69 8.89 7.25 -5.73
C PHE A 69 9.82 8.36 -5.22
N SER A 70 9.50 9.59 -5.62
CA SER A 70 10.31 10.78 -5.41
C SER A 70 9.41 12.02 -5.35
N GLN A 71 9.88 13.08 -4.69
CA GLN A 71 9.14 14.35 -4.59
C GLN A 71 8.84 15.02 -5.93
N LYS A 72 9.49 14.60 -7.02
CA LYS A 72 9.19 15.08 -8.38
C LYS A 72 7.84 14.58 -8.89
N LEU A 73 7.38 13.42 -8.41
CA LEU A 73 6.18 12.73 -8.91
C LEU A 73 5.13 12.51 -7.83
N VAL A 74 5.54 12.44 -6.57
CA VAL A 74 4.65 12.21 -5.42
C VAL A 74 4.80 13.39 -4.47
N LYS A 75 3.69 14.08 -4.20
CA LYS A 75 3.68 15.17 -3.22
C LYS A 75 3.77 14.59 -1.80
N PRO A 76 4.47 15.25 -0.87
CA PRO A 76 4.39 14.89 0.55
C PRO A 76 2.95 14.86 1.03
N MET A 77 2.66 13.97 1.97
CA MET A 77 1.38 13.95 2.69
C MET A 77 1.03 15.36 3.21
N PRO A 78 -0.23 15.80 3.13
CA PRO A 78 -0.65 17.10 3.68
C PRO A 78 -0.12 17.31 5.10
N GLY A 79 0.47 18.48 5.36
CA GLY A 79 1.07 18.82 6.64
C GLY A 79 2.48 18.24 6.89
N LYS A 80 3.06 17.48 5.95
CA LYS A 80 4.46 17.02 6.03
C LYS A 80 5.35 17.81 5.06
N PRO A 81 6.56 18.22 5.48
CA PRO A 81 7.42 19.07 4.65
C PRO A 81 8.12 18.29 3.53
N THR A 82 8.33 16.98 3.72
CA THR A 82 9.10 16.12 2.82
C THR A 82 8.40 14.77 2.63
N LEU A 83 8.72 14.09 1.53
CA LEU A 83 8.24 12.75 1.25
C LEU A 83 8.82 11.76 2.27
N GLY A 84 7.96 10.92 2.83
CA GLY A 84 8.33 9.82 3.72
C GLY A 84 9.04 8.73 2.94
N ARG A 85 10.36 8.83 2.89
CA ARG A 85 11.21 7.99 2.05
C ARG A 85 12.54 7.69 2.74
N ILE A 86 12.88 6.40 2.77
CA ILE A 86 14.22 5.92 3.14
C ILE A 86 14.86 5.19 1.96
N LEU A 87 16.13 4.83 2.11
CA LEU A 87 16.81 3.88 1.23
C LEU A 87 17.02 2.58 2.02
N LEU A 88 16.38 1.51 1.56
CA LEU A 88 16.60 0.16 2.06
C LEU A 88 17.34 -0.61 0.98
N ASP A 89 18.52 -1.15 1.29
CA ASP A 89 19.42 -1.79 0.32
C ASP A 89 19.69 -0.93 -0.92
N GLY A 90 19.86 0.38 -0.71
CA GLY A 90 20.07 1.37 -1.78
C GLY A 90 18.83 1.68 -2.64
N LYS A 91 17.66 1.11 -2.31
CA LYS A 91 16.42 1.29 -3.08
C LYS A 91 15.43 2.23 -2.37
N PRO A 92 14.80 3.17 -3.11
CA PRO A 92 13.69 3.98 -2.61
C PRO A 92 12.61 3.14 -1.92
N THR A 93 12.28 3.50 -0.68
CA THR A 93 11.31 2.77 0.15
C THR A 93 10.36 3.79 0.77
N ALA A 94 9.06 3.59 0.59
CA ALA A 94 8.04 4.46 1.17
C ALA A 94 7.88 4.15 2.67
N THR A 95 7.80 5.20 3.48
CA THR A 95 7.56 5.07 4.93
C THR A 95 6.16 5.48 5.35
N ARG A 96 5.36 6.06 4.44
CA ARG A 96 3.97 6.45 4.71
C ARG A 96 3.00 5.82 3.71
N ALA A 97 1.89 5.28 4.23
CA ALA A 97 0.88 4.60 3.42
C ALA A 97 0.22 5.52 2.39
N TYR A 98 -0.11 6.76 2.76
CA TYR A 98 -0.72 7.75 1.87
C TYR A 98 0.15 8.05 0.65
N GLU A 99 1.43 8.34 0.86
CA GLU A 99 2.34 8.68 -0.23
C GLU A 99 2.59 7.47 -1.13
N LEU A 100 2.61 6.26 -0.56
CA LEU A 100 2.67 5.04 -1.36
C LEU A 100 1.40 4.82 -2.20
N ALA A 101 0.22 5.08 -1.64
CA ALA A 101 -1.04 5.03 -2.37
C ALA A 101 -1.07 6.03 -3.54
N GLU A 102 -0.63 7.27 -3.31
CA GLU A 102 -0.51 8.28 -4.37
C GLU A 102 0.46 7.85 -5.48
N TRP A 103 1.58 7.21 -5.12
CA TRP A 103 2.48 6.63 -6.10
C TRP A 103 1.85 5.49 -6.92
N LEU A 104 1.05 4.63 -6.28
CA LEU A 104 0.33 3.55 -6.97
C LEU A 104 -0.73 4.08 -7.94
N ARG A 105 -1.34 5.24 -7.69
CA ARG A 105 -2.24 5.90 -8.65
C ARG A 105 -1.55 6.26 -9.97
N LEU A 106 -0.23 6.46 -9.96
CA LEU A 106 0.57 6.68 -11.17
C LEU A 106 0.79 5.42 -12.01
N ARG A 107 0.31 4.26 -11.54
CA ARG A 107 0.45 2.94 -12.18
C ARG A 107 1.91 2.62 -12.55
N PRO A 108 2.80 2.54 -11.55
CA PRO A 108 4.25 2.46 -11.76
C PRO A 108 4.75 1.12 -12.33
N PHE A 109 3.87 0.13 -12.50
CA PHE A 109 4.16 -1.15 -13.10
C PHE A 109 2.94 -1.74 -13.85
N ALA A 110 3.21 -2.56 -14.85
CA ALA A 110 2.18 -3.29 -15.60
C ALA A 110 1.50 -4.31 -14.69
N GLY A 111 0.18 -4.44 -14.81
CA GLY A 111 -0.64 -5.30 -13.93
C GLY A 111 -1.39 -4.53 -12.83
N LEU A 112 -1.00 -3.28 -12.55
CA LEU A 112 -1.75 -2.42 -11.63
C LEU A 112 -2.87 -1.67 -12.38
N PRO A 113 -4.14 -1.89 -12.03
CA PRO A 113 -5.27 -1.15 -12.61
C PRO A 113 -5.36 0.27 -12.04
N ASN A 114 -6.41 0.99 -12.41
CA ASN A 114 -6.80 2.20 -11.68
C ASN A 114 -7.31 1.83 -10.28
N ALA A 115 -7.15 2.75 -9.33
CA ALA A 115 -7.74 2.60 -8.00
C ALA A 115 -9.27 2.74 -8.07
N GLU A 116 -9.97 1.84 -7.40
CA GLU A 116 -11.39 1.96 -7.09
C GLU A 116 -11.54 2.64 -5.73
N ASP A 117 -12.37 3.69 -5.66
CA ASP A 117 -12.78 4.25 -4.36
C ASP A 117 -13.94 3.41 -3.82
N ILE A 118 -13.65 2.67 -2.74
CA ILE A 118 -14.60 1.76 -2.10
C ILE A 118 -15.03 2.26 -0.72
N THR A 119 -14.77 3.54 -0.43
CA THR A 119 -15.06 4.18 0.86
C THR A 119 -16.50 3.92 1.30
N GLY A 120 -16.69 3.72 2.61
CA GLY A 120 -17.97 3.42 3.22
C GLY A 120 -17.89 2.26 4.19
N GLY A 121 -18.86 2.16 5.10
CA GLY A 121 -18.92 1.08 6.09
C GLY A 121 -19.10 -0.31 5.48
N ASP A 122 -19.50 -0.39 4.22
CA ASP A 122 -19.73 -1.59 3.43
C ASP A 122 -18.52 -2.03 2.58
N TRP A 123 -17.37 -1.35 2.69
CA TRP A 123 -16.18 -1.59 1.87
C TRP A 123 -15.78 -3.07 1.76
N GLU A 124 -15.91 -3.83 2.85
CA GLU A 124 -15.52 -5.24 2.91
C GLU A 124 -16.33 -6.09 1.92
N SER A 125 -17.63 -5.83 1.79
CA SER A 125 -18.49 -6.50 0.80
C SER A 125 -18.08 -6.18 -0.64
N LYS A 126 -17.56 -4.97 -0.90
CA LYS A 126 -17.11 -4.54 -2.24
C LYS A 126 -15.83 -5.26 -2.70
N VAL A 127 -15.04 -5.78 -1.77
CA VAL A 127 -13.77 -6.45 -2.05
C VAL A 127 -13.77 -7.95 -1.70
N LYS A 128 -14.83 -8.45 -1.08
CA LYS A 128 -14.97 -9.88 -0.76
C LYS A 128 -14.81 -10.74 -2.00
N GLY A 129 -13.96 -11.77 -1.91
CA GLY A 129 -13.62 -12.67 -3.02
C GLY A 129 -12.75 -12.07 -4.11
N ARG A 130 -12.34 -10.80 -3.99
CA ARG A 130 -11.44 -10.11 -4.92
C ARG A 130 -10.05 -9.99 -4.31
N THR A 131 -9.02 -10.03 -5.12
CA THR A 131 -7.62 -9.91 -4.69
C THR A 131 -7.05 -8.56 -5.11
N GLY A 132 -6.11 -8.00 -4.35
CA GLY A 132 -5.52 -6.70 -4.70
C GLY A 132 -4.72 -6.02 -3.62
N ILE A 133 -4.30 -4.79 -3.93
CA ILE A 133 -3.73 -3.86 -2.94
C ILE A 133 -4.88 -3.04 -2.38
N ILE A 134 -4.91 -2.83 -1.07
CA ILE A 134 -5.91 -2.00 -0.39
C ILE A 134 -5.24 -0.94 0.48
N PHE A 135 -5.79 0.26 0.46
CA PHE A 135 -5.32 1.40 1.25
C PHE A 135 -6.48 2.01 2.03
N PHE A 136 -6.23 2.33 3.30
CA PHE A 136 -7.15 2.99 4.21
C PHE A 136 -6.50 4.30 4.68
N TYR A 137 -7.26 5.39 4.73
CA TYR A 137 -6.79 6.71 5.13
C TYR A 137 -7.69 7.39 6.15
N GLY A 138 -7.09 8.06 7.13
CA GLY A 138 -7.75 8.99 8.03
C GLY A 138 -8.69 8.35 9.05
N TYR A 139 -8.46 7.08 9.43
CA TYR A 139 -9.29 6.36 10.39
C TYR A 139 -8.69 6.29 11.81
N TRP A 140 -7.43 6.72 11.98
CA TRP A 140 -6.76 6.76 13.28
C TRP A 140 -5.83 7.97 13.38
N ARG A 141 -5.49 8.33 14.62
CA ARG A 141 -4.71 9.52 14.94
C ARG A 141 -3.21 9.26 14.85
N GLN A 142 -2.53 9.97 13.95
CA GLN A 142 -1.07 10.06 13.94
C GLN A 142 -0.55 11.20 14.82
N GLU A 143 0.73 11.14 15.15
CA GLU A 143 1.41 12.25 15.82
C GLU A 143 1.36 13.52 14.96
N GLY A 144 0.90 14.61 15.57
CA GLY A 144 0.64 15.89 14.91
C GLY A 144 -0.79 16.08 14.40
N ASP A 145 -1.65 15.06 14.46
CA ASP A 145 -3.06 15.20 14.08
C ASP A 145 -3.87 15.93 15.18
N SER A 146 -4.77 16.83 14.76
CA SER A 146 -5.86 17.34 15.59
C SER A 146 -6.97 16.27 15.73
N GLN A 147 -7.87 16.43 16.71
CA GLN A 147 -8.94 15.45 16.94
C GLN A 147 -9.84 15.26 15.70
N ASP A 148 -10.08 16.32 14.93
CA ASP A 148 -10.96 16.28 13.75
C ASP A 148 -10.21 15.99 12.44
N ASN A 149 -8.87 16.04 12.45
CA ASN A 149 -8.06 15.85 11.25
C ASN A 149 -7.11 14.66 11.35
N LEU A 150 -7.70 13.47 11.47
CA LEU A 150 -6.98 12.20 11.38
C LEU A 150 -6.35 12.01 10.00
N SER A 151 -5.06 11.67 9.96
CA SER A 151 -4.26 11.39 8.77
C SER A 151 -3.71 9.95 8.75
N GLY A 152 -3.89 9.19 9.83
CA GLY A 152 -3.42 7.81 9.97
C GLY A 152 -3.95 6.90 8.87
N GLY A 153 -3.05 6.20 8.19
CA GLY A 153 -3.40 5.28 7.11
C GLY A 153 -2.69 3.92 7.20
N HIS A 154 -3.18 2.97 6.41
CA HIS A 154 -2.63 1.63 6.28
C HIS A 154 -2.73 1.16 4.83
N ILE A 155 -1.72 0.44 4.37
CA ILE A 155 -1.69 -0.14 3.03
C ILE A 155 -1.20 -1.58 3.09
N ASP A 156 -1.88 -2.47 2.37
CA ASP A 156 -1.70 -3.91 2.50
C ASP A 156 -2.14 -4.65 1.22
N LEU A 157 -1.91 -5.96 1.19
CA LEU A 157 -2.48 -6.89 0.23
C LEU A 157 -3.74 -7.54 0.83
N TRP A 158 -4.80 -7.65 0.03
CA TRP A 158 -6.06 -8.30 0.37
C TRP A 158 -6.27 -9.52 -0.52
N ASN A 159 -6.46 -10.71 0.07
CA ASN A 159 -6.62 -11.96 -0.68
C ASN A 159 -8.07 -12.39 -0.94
N GLY A 160 -9.04 -11.49 -0.80
CA GLY A 160 -10.47 -11.81 -0.90
C GLY A 160 -11.13 -12.16 0.42
N THR A 161 -10.35 -12.43 1.47
CA THR A 161 -10.87 -12.77 2.80
C THR A 161 -10.17 -12.04 3.95
N ARG A 162 -8.88 -11.71 3.79
CA ARG A 162 -8.06 -11.08 4.82
C ARG A 162 -6.90 -10.27 4.23
N LEU A 163 -6.29 -9.44 5.08
CA LEU A 163 -5.04 -8.72 4.82
C LEU A 163 -3.81 -9.63 5.09
N THR A 164 -2.61 -9.24 4.63
CA THR A 164 -1.36 -9.99 4.95
C THR A 164 -0.83 -9.70 6.34
N ILE A 165 -1.02 -8.47 6.84
CA ILE A 165 -0.64 -8.15 8.20
C ILE A 165 -1.66 -8.81 9.14
N SER A 166 -1.12 -9.61 10.05
CA SER A 166 -1.72 -9.99 11.32
C SER A 166 -0.79 -9.48 12.42
N GLY A 167 -0.67 -8.15 12.53
CA GLY A 167 0.05 -7.47 13.60
C GLY A 167 -0.85 -7.22 14.82
N PRO A 168 -0.35 -6.60 15.91
CA PRO A 168 -1.14 -6.33 17.12
C PRO A 168 -2.42 -5.51 16.84
N ILE A 169 -2.38 -4.62 15.84
CA ILE A 169 -3.54 -3.83 15.38
C ILE A 169 -4.61 -4.76 14.75
N ASP A 170 -4.19 -5.79 14.02
CA ASP A 170 -5.09 -6.83 13.52
C ASP A 170 -5.52 -7.81 14.60
N SER A 171 -4.78 -8.01 15.68
CA SER A 171 -5.29 -8.84 16.79
C SER A 171 -6.54 -8.21 17.44
N ILE A 172 -6.70 -6.89 17.38
CA ILE A 172 -7.91 -6.21 17.91
C ILE A 172 -9.03 -6.19 16.85
N ALA A 173 -8.71 -5.90 15.58
CA ALA A 173 -9.71 -5.88 14.51
C ALA A 173 -10.17 -7.28 14.05
N THR A 174 -9.32 -8.31 14.17
CA THR A 174 -9.60 -9.68 13.71
C THR A 174 -10.26 -10.53 14.78
N LEU A 175 -9.97 -10.28 16.08
CA LEU A 175 -10.64 -11.00 17.17
C LEU A 175 -12.09 -10.55 17.35
N GLY A 176 -12.39 -9.26 17.19
CA GLY A 176 -13.76 -8.75 17.17
C GLY A 176 -14.61 -9.32 16.03
N ARG A 177 -13.98 -9.54 14.85
CA ARG A 177 -14.64 -10.10 13.65
C ARG A 177 -14.86 -11.62 13.72
N ARG A 178 -14.03 -12.39 14.44
CA ARG A 178 -14.19 -13.85 14.55
C ARG A 178 -15.31 -14.27 15.52
N PHE A 179 -15.74 -13.39 16.43
CA PHE A 179 -16.73 -13.69 17.47
C PHE A 179 -18.04 -12.88 17.37
N GLY A 180 -18.26 -12.10 16.30
CA GLY A 180 -19.51 -11.36 16.12
C GLY A 180 -19.77 -10.28 17.18
N LEU A 181 -18.74 -9.82 17.87
CA LEU A 181 -18.84 -8.83 18.94
C LEU A 181 -18.76 -7.43 18.32
N ASN A 182 -19.93 -6.85 18.02
CA ASN A 182 -20.08 -5.48 17.49
C ASN A 182 -19.80 -4.37 18.51
N SER A 183 -19.43 -4.71 19.75
CA SER A 183 -18.98 -3.75 20.75
C SER A 183 -18.21 -4.47 21.85
N LEU A 184 -16.89 -4.28 21.91
CA LEU A 184 -16.14 -4.53 23.14
C LEU A 184 -15.64 -3.18 23.66
N ALA A 185 -16.33 -2.73 24.70
CA ALA A 185 -16.00 -1.56 25.48
C ALA A 185 -14.82 -1.83 26.44
N SER A 186 -14.18 -0.72 26.84
CA SER A 186 -13.39 -0.49 28.05
C SER A 186 -12.04 -1.21 28.21
N GLY A 187 -10.92 -0.49 28.05
CA GLY A 187 -9.68 -0.85 28.77
C GLY A 187 -8.30 -0.41 28.26
N PHE A 188 -8.11 0.14 27.05
CA PHE A 188 -6.76 0.44 26.51
C PHE A 188 -6.53 1.94 26.18
N PRO A 189 -5.29 2.49 26.35
CA PRO A 189 -5.03 3.93 26.28
C PRO A 189 -4.94 4.50 24.85
N PHE A 190 -5.20 3.71 23.82
CA PHE A 190 -5.06 4.11 22.42
C PHE A 190 -6.38 3.85 21.69
N GLY A 191 -7.08 4.93 21.35
CA GLY A 191 -8.46 4.95 20.87
C GLY A 191 -8.76 4.02 19.69
N PHE A 192 -10.02 3.61 19.64
CA PHE A 192 -10.64 2.73 18.66
C PHE A 192 -10.25 3.06 17.21
N SER A 193 -9.77 2.06 16.47
CA SER A 193 -9.45 2.15 15.06
C SER A 193 -10.37 1.21 14.29
N ASP A 194 -11.47 1.73 13.78
CA ASP A 194 -12.40 1.02 12.89
C ASP A 194 -12.11 1.41 11.43
N LEU A 195 -11.69 0.44 10.61
CA LEU A 195 -11.39 0.66 9.18
C LEU A 195 -12.59 1.25 8.42
N ARG A 196 -13.81 1.01 8.90
CA ARG A 196 -15.05 1.59 8.33
C ARG A 196 -15.14 3.10 8.49
N GLN A 197 -14.38 3.69 9.41
CA GLN A 197 -14.29 5.14 9.65
C GLN A 197 -13.20 5.81 8.81
N SER A 198 -12.61 5.09 7.85
CA SER A 198 -11.65 5.68 6.92
C SER A 198 -12.30 6.78 6.09
N LYS A 199 -11.66 7.95 6.06
CA LYS A 199 -12.01 9.07 5.16
C LYS A 199 -11.87 8.68 3.69
N GLN A 200 -11.00 7.73 3.39
CA GLN A 200 -10.86 7.15 2.06
C GLN A 200 -10.38 5.71 2.13
N ILE A 201 -10.93 4.87 1.26
CA ILE A 201 -10.49 3.50 1.04
C ILE A 201 -10.30 3.29 -0.46
N LEU A 202 -9.07 2.97 -0.87
CA LEU A 202 -8.72 2.69 -2.27
C LEU A 202 -8.39 1.21 -2.45
N PHE A 203 -8.86 0.63 -3.54
CA PHE A 203 -8.58 -0.76 -3.90
C PHE A 203 -8.07 -0.88 -5.33
N TRP A 204 -6.95 -1.58 -5.51
CA TRP A 204 -6.40 -1.94 -6.81
C TRP A 204 -6.61 -3.43 -7.03
N ALA A 205 -7.67 -3.80 -7.75
CA ALA A 205 -8.02 -5.20 -7.99
C ALA A 205 -7.00 -5.87 -8.92
N MET A 206 -6.24 -6.82 -8.39
CA MET A 206 -5.21 -7.54 -9.14
C MET A 206 -5.60 -9.01 -9.29
N LYS A 207 -5.29 -9.59 -10.43
CA LYS A 207 -5.46 -11.03 -10.70
C LYS A 207 -4.18 -11.78 -10.42
#